data_AF-R1DZL7-F1
#
_entry.id   AF-R1DZL7-F1
#
_cell.length_a   1.000
_cell.length_b   1.000
_cell.length_c   1.000
_cell.angle_alpha   90.00
_cell.angle_beta   90.00
_cell.angle_gamma   90.00
#
_symmetry.space_group_name_H-M   'P 1'
#
loop_
_entity.id
_entity.type
_entity.pdbx_description
1 polymer ?
#
loop_
_entity_poly.entity_id
_entity_poly.type
_entity_poly.pdbx_seq_one_letter_code
_entity_poly.pdbx_strand_id
1 'polypeptide(L)'
;MNFYMEVAKLRAARRLWAELMKQHFDPKKEKSLLLRTHCQTSGWSLTAQEPYNNVIRTTVEAMAAVMGGTQSLHTNSFDEAIGLPTDFSASLARNTQLILAEETGIPHVVDPWGGSYMMEALTDRLVEEARAIIEEVEALGGMAKAVASGMPKQRIEVCATRKQARIDSGDDVIVGINKYAPAAGREQPVVEPRVIDNLDVRAAQEAKLKRLRAERDEATLQKALAALSAAAATYDGNLLALAIDAARARATVGEISDALERQWGRYTPSHTVGSGAYLGDFRSDGGEIEATVAMAEEFAARHGRRPRILVAKMGQDGHDRGANVIASAFADLGFDVDVGPLFATPAEVALQAVDADVHVVGVSSQAAGHRTLLPALIKELSAQGCEAMVVAGGVIPQQDYGLLHEAGVKSVFGPGTRIPAAARTIIGDLEAALSEGDAQAASG
;
A
#
# COMPACT_ATOMS: atom_id res chain seq x y z
N MET A 1 -0.48 -11.30 -12.05
CA MET A 1 0.38 -12.21 -12.85
C MET A 1 -0.11 -13.66 -13.01
N ASN A 2 -0.95 -14.26 -12.14
CA ASN A 2 -1.47 -15.62 -12.40
C ASN A 2 -2.56 -15.59 -13.49
N PHE A 3 -2.16 -15.73 -14.75
CA PHE A 3 -3.01 -15.51 -15.91
C PHE A 3 -4.33 -16.29 -15.88
N TYR A 4 -4.27 -17.62 -15.72
CA TYR A 4 -5.47 -18.46 -15.77
C TYR A 4 -6.42 -18.19 -14.61
N MET A 5 -5.86 -17.96 -13.40
CA MET A 5 -6.65 -17.63 -12.23
C MET A 5 -7.45 -16.33 -12.42
N GLU A 6 -6.84 -15.31 -13.03
CA GLU A 6 -7.51 -14.02 -13.25
C GLU A 6 -8.62 -14.11 -14.30
N VAL A 7 -8.40 -14.87 -15.38
CA VAL A 7 -9.45 -15.15 -16.38
C VAL A 7 -10.62 -15.87 -15.71
N ALA A 8 -10.34 -16.95 -14.96
CA ALA A 8 -11.35 -17.71 -14.23
C ALA A 8 -12.08 -16.85 -13.19
N LYS A 9 -11.38 -15.98 -12.47
CA LYS A 9 -11.95 -15.08 -11.45
C LYS A 9 -13.03 -14.17 -12.02
N LEU A 10 -12.78 -13.55 -13.18
CA LEU A 10 -13.76 -12.67 -13.82
C LEU A 10 -15.00 -13.43 -14.30
N ARG A 11 -14.82 -14.65 -14.81
CA ARG A 11 -15.93 -15.55 -15.21
C ARG A 11 -16.75 -16.00 -13.99
N ALA A 12 -16.07 -16.47 -12.94
CA ALA A 12 -16.66 -16.92 -11.69
C ALA A 12 -17.46 -15.80 -11.01
N ALA A 13 -16.88 -14.60 -10.91
CA ALA A 13 -17.52 -13.45 -10.27
C ALA A 13 -18.86 -13.07 -10.92
N ARG A 14 -18.95 -13.09 -12.26
CA ARG A 14 -20.23 -12.82 -12.96
C ARG A 14 -21.30 -13.86 -12.64
N ARG A 15 -20.92 -15.13 -12.61
CA ARG A 15 -21.83 -16.23 -12.27
C ARG A 15 -22.33 -16.10 -10.84
N LEU A 16 -21.40 -15.96 -9.89
CA LEU A 16 -21.68 -15.82 -8.47
C LEU A 16 -22.56 -14.60 -8.18
N TRP A 17 -22.26 -13.46 -8.78
CA TRP A 17 -23.08 -12.26 -8.65
C TRP A 17 -24.52 -12.46 -9.15
N ALA A 18 -24.68 -13.05 -10.34
CA ALA A 18 -26.01 -13.29 -10.89
C ALA A 18 -26.84 -14.24 -10.00
N GLU A 19 -26.21 -15.26 -9.44
CA GLU A 19 -26.85 -16.19 -8.50
C GLU A 19 -27.26 -15.50 -7.19
N LEU A 20 -26.33 -14.77 -6.55
CA LEU A 20 -26.60 -14.05 -5.30
C LEU A 20 -27.69 -12.99 -5.48
N MET A 21 -27.65 -12.24 -6.59
CA MET A 21 -28.69 -11.25 -6.89
C MET A 21 -30.08 -11.88 -7.03
N LYS A 22 -30.18 -13.05 -7.68
CA LYS A 22 -31.46 -13.79 -7.77
C LYS A 22 -31.91 -14.28 -6.41
N GLN A 23 -31.00 -14.91 -5.65
CA GLN A 23 -31.29 -15.54 -4.36
C GLN A 23 -31.77 -14.53 -3.32
N HIS A 24 -31.12 -13.36 -3.25
CA HIS A 24 -31.37 -12.41 -2.16
C HIS A 24 -32.35 -11.28 -2.50
N PHE A 25 -32.61 -10.99 -3.78
CA PHE A 25 -33.34 -9.77 -4.17
C PHE A 25 -34.46 -9.92 -5.21
N ASP A 26 -34.66 -11.10 -5.79
CA ASP A 26 -35.71 -11.38 -6.82
C ASP A 26 -35.91 -10.24 -7.85
N PRO A 27 -34.88 -9.87 -8.63
CA PRO A 27 -34.93 -8.69 -9.47
C PRO A 27 -35.83 -8.88 -10.70
N LYS A 28 -36.71 -7.90 -10.94
CA LYS A 28 -37.64 -7.91 -12.10
C LYS A 28 -37.00 -7.68 -13.47
N LYS A 29 -35.76 -7.17 -13.51
CA LYS A 29 -35.04 -6.84 -14.74
C LYS A 29 -33.78 -7.68 -14.82
N GLU A 30 -33.59 -8.39 -15.93
CA GLU A 30 -32.39 -9.21 -16.17
C GLU A 30 -31.09 -8.41 -16.07
N LYS A 31 -31.11 -7.12 -16.48
CA LYS A 31 -29.95 -6.22 -16.36
C LYS A 31 -29.43 -6.04 -14.93
N SER A 32 -30.24 -6.31 -13.90
CA SER A 32 -29.83 -6.28 -12.49
C SER A 32 -28.89 -7.43 -12.12
N LEU A 33 -28.83 -8.48 -12.95
CA LEU A 33 -27.97 -9.65 -12.76
C LEU A 33 -26.58 -9.48 -13.37
N LEU A 34 -26.37 -8.40 -14.15
CA LEU A 34 -25.12 -8.17 -14.85
C LEU A 34 -24.08 -7.53 -13.92
N LEU A 35 -22.98 -8.24 -13.66
CA LEU A 35 -21.77 -7.67 -13.08
C LEU A 35 -20.93 -7.04 -14.19
N ARG A 36 -20.89 -5.70 -14.22
CA ARG A 36 -20.05 -4.90 -15.13
C ARG A 36 -18.81 -4.46 -14.37
N THR A 37 -17.63 -4.72 -14.91
CA THR A 37 -16.37 -4.55 -14.17
C THR A 37 -15.38 -3.66 -14.91
N HIS A 38 -14.65 -2.89 -14.11
CA HIS A 38 -13.36 -2.34 -14.47
C HIS A 38 -12.27 -3.31 -14.05
N CYS A 39 -11.16 -3.35 -14.78
CA CYS A 39 -9.94 -4.04 -14.35
C CYS A 39 -8.76 -3.08 -14.41
N GLN A 40 -7.87 -3.18 -13.44
CA GLN A 40 -6.56 -2.54 -13.47
C GLN A 40 -5.50 -3.63 -13.35
N THR A 41 -4.42 -3.53 -14.14
CA THR A 41 -3.24 -4.39 -13.98
C THR A 41 -2.62 -4.19 -12.59
N SER A 42 -1.90 -5.16 -12.04
CA SER A 42 -1.47 -5.07 -10.64
C SER A 42 -0.26 -4.14 -10.50
N GLY A 43 -0.41 -3.00 -9.83
CA GLY A 43 0.72 -2.11 -9.55
C GLY A 43 1.81 -2.80 -8.72
N TRP A 44 1.41 -3.68 -7.81
CA TRP A 44 2.32 -4.45 -6.97
C TRP A 44 3.15 -5.50 -7.74
N SER A 45 2.69 -5.98 -8.90
CA SER A 45 3.47 -6.94 -9.69
C SER A 45 4.65 -6.30 -10.42
N LEU A 46 4.69 -4.97 -10.49
CA LEU A 46 5.71 -4.20 -11.18
C LEU A 46 6.94 -3.97 -10.29
N THR A 47 8.11 -4.00 -10.90
CA THR A 47 9.41 -3.93 -10.20
C THR A 47 10.12 -2.62 -10.48
N ALA A 48 10.82 -2.06 -9.48
CA ALA A 48 11.66 -0.88 -9.67
C ALA A 48 12.95 -1.23 -10.45
N GLN A 49 13.47 -2.44 -10.23
CA GLN A 49 14.61 -3.02 -10.93
C GLN A 49 14.17 -3.60 -12.28
N GLU A 50 15.02 -3.47 -13.30
CA GLU A 50 14.75 -3.93 -14.67
C GLU A 50 13.32 -3.54 -15.14
N PRO A 51 12.95 -2.24 -15.07
CA PRO A 51 11.55 -1.82 -15.14
C PRO A 51 10.90 -2.07 -16.51
N TYR A 52 11.67 -2.26 -17.59
CA TYR A 52 11.13 -2.66 -18.90
C TYR A 52 10.47 -4.04 -18.89
N ASN A 53 10.82 -4.93 -17.97
CA ASN A 53 10.09 -6.19 -17.77
C ASN A 53 8.62 -5.94 -17.41
N ASN A 54 8.29 -4.77 -16.85
CA ASN A 54 6.93 -4.39 -16.51
C ASN A 54 6.04 -4.19 -17.75
N VAL A 55 6.61 -3.88 -18.92
CA VAL A 55 5.85 -3.85 -20.19
C VAL A 55 5.27 -5.24 -20.48
N ILE A 56 6.09 -6.28 -20.31
CA ILE A 56 5.69 -7.68 -20.53
C ILE A 56 4.67 -8.11 -19.48
N ARG A 57 4.93 -7.81 -18.20
CA ARG A 57 3.99 -8.12 -17.09
C ARG A 57 2.62 -7.50 -17.33
N THR A 58 2.58 -6.21 -17.61
CA THR A 58 1.35 -5.45 -17.88
C THR A 58 0.63 -5.99 -19.10
N THR A 59 1.35 -6.39 -20.16
CA THR A 59 0.75 -7.00 -21.35
C THR A 59 0.05 -8.31 -21.02
N VAL A 60 0.68 -9.20 -20.26
CA VAL A 60 0.08 -10.47 -19.83
C VAL A 60 -1.14 -10.24 -18.92
N GLU A 61 -1.07 -9.28 -18.00
CA GLU A 61 -2.19 -8.94 -17.13
C GLU A 61 -3.35 -8.30 -17.89
N ALA A 62 -3.06 -7.44 -18.86
CA ALA A 62 -4.05 -6.87 -19.77
C ALA A 62 -4.76 -7.96 -20.58
N MET A 63 -4.01 -8.92 -21.12
CA MET A 63 -4.58 -10.07 -21.81
C MET A 63 -5.52 -10.88 -20.91
N ALA A 64 -5.15 -11.10 -19.64
CA ALA A 64 -6.02 -11.80 -18.69
C ALA A 64 -7.34 -11.05 -18.45
N ALA A 65 -7.26 -9.72 -18.29
CA ALA A 65 -8.44 -8.88 -18.12
C ALA A 65 -9.36 -8.87 -19.36
N VAL A 66 -8.78 -8.80 -20.56
CA VAL A 66 -9.50 -8.85 -21.84
C VAL A 66 -10.16 -10.22 -22.02
N MET A 67 -9.40 -11.31 -21.87
CA MET A 67 -9.92 -12.67 -22.05
C MET A 67 -10.91 -13.08 -20.95
N GLY A 68 -10.84 -12.46 -19.77
CA GLY A 68 -11.85 -12.60 -18.72
C GLY A 68 -13.13 -11.78 -18.97
N GLY A 69 -13.17 -10.91 -19.98
CA GLY A 69 -14.35 -10.15 -20.38
C GLY A 69 -14.61 -8.88 -19.57
N THR A 70 -13.57 -8.08 -19.31
CA THR A 70 -13.71 -6.75 -18.66
C THR A 70 -14.46 -5.74 -19.55
N GLN A 71 -15.08 -4.71 -18.96
CA GLN A 71 -15.78 -3.64 -19.69
C GLN A 71 -14.93 -2.37 -19.85
N SER A 72 -13.93 -2.20 -18.99
CA SER A 72 -12.89 -1.16 -19.13
C SER A 72 -11.60 -1.65 -18.51
N LEU A 73 -10.46 -1.11 -18.96
CA LEU A 73 -9.15 -1.57 -18.55
C LEU A 73 -8.20 -0.38 -18.30
N HIS A 74 -7.50 -0.43 -17.18
CA HIS A 74 -6.34 0.40 -16.88
C HIS A 74 -5.09 -0.48 -16.95
N THR A 75 -4.12 -0.07 -17.77
CA THR A 75 -2.79 -0.65 -17.86
C THR A 75 -1.82 0.29 -17.18
N ASN A 76 -1.07 -0.22 -16.20
CA ASN A 76 -0.09 0.58 -15.48
C ASN A 76 1.11 0.87 -16.39
N SER A 77 1.83 1.94 -16.08
CA SER A 77 3.08 2.27 -16.75
C SER A 77 4.25 1.46 -16.18
N PHE A 78 5.29 1.25 -17.00
CA PHE A 78 6.41 0.39 -16.62
C PHE A 78 7.26 0.96 -15.46
N ASP A 79 7.08 2.24 -15.12
CA ASP A 79 7.79 3.02 -14.10
C ASP A 79 6.99 3.18 -12.78
N GLU A 80 5.85 2.50 -12.63
CA GLU A 80 4.95 2.55 -11.46
C GLU A 80 5.67 2.35 -10.11
N ALA A 81 6.65 1.44 -10.06
CA ALA A 81 7.40 1.13 -8.83
C ALA A 81 8.51 2.17 -8.51
N ILE A 82 8.68 3.19 -9.36
CA ILE A 82 9.70 4.24 -9.24
C ILE A 82 9.02 5.59 -8.98
N GLY A 83 7.96 5.92 -9.72
CA GLY A 83 7.25 7.18 -9.60
C GLY A 83 5.99 7.23 -10.47
N LEU A 84 5.46 8.45 -10.64
CA LEU A 84 4.29 8.66 -11.49
C LEU A 84 4.66 8.54 -12.98
N PRO A 85 3.70 8.14 -13.84
CA PRO A 85 3.94 7.97 -15.26
C PRO A 85 4.50 9.23 -15.96
N THR A 86 5.51 9.02 -16.79
CA THR A 86 5.95 9.98 -17.80
C THR A 86 5.05 9.90 -19.04
N ASP A 87 5.15 10.88 -19.95
CA ASP A 87 4.36 10.83 -21.20
C ASP A 87 4.76 9.61 -22.05
N PHE A 88 6.05 9.24 -22.01
CA PHE A 88 6.57 8.04 -22.68
C PHE A 88 5.97 6.76 -22.08
N SER A 89 6.04 6.59 -20.76
CA SER A 89 5.56 5.37 -20.09
C SER A 89 4.04 5.25 -20.12
N ALA A 90 3.31 6.36 -20.03
CA ALA A 90 1.85 6.41 -20.23
C ALA A 90 1.48 6.05 -21.67
N SER A 91 2.25 6.51 -22.66
CA SER A 91 2.02 6.17 -24.06
C SER A 91 2.18 4.67 -24.31
N LEU A 92 3.21 4.04 -23.75
CA LEU A 92 3.40 2.58 -23.84
C LEU A 92 2.24 1.82 -23.18
N ALA A 93 1.85 2.22 -21.97
CA ALA A 93 0.73 1.59 -21.26
C ALA A 93 -0.58 1.64 -22.06
N ARG A 94 -0.91 2.80 -22.65
CA ARG A 94 -2.06 2.94 -23.55
C ARG A 94 -1.91 2.07 -24.80
N ASN A 95 -0.75 2.10 -25.44
CA ASN A 95 -0.51 1.35 -26.67
C ASN A 95 -0.59 -0.16 -26.45
N THR A 96 -0.28 -0.69 -25.26
CA THR A 96 -0.57 -2.09 -24.92
C THR A 96 -2.04 -2.44 -25.17
N GLN A 97 -2.98 -1.59 -24.76
CA GLN A 97 -4.41 -1.84 -25.00
C GLN A 97 -4.78 -1.67 -26.48
N LEU A 98 -4.22 -0.68 -27.17
CA LEU A 98 -4.48 -0.45 -28.59
C LEU A 98 -4.01 -1.62 -29.46
N ILE A 99 -2.82 -2.16 -29.20
CA ILE A 99 -2.29 -3.34 -29.92
C ILE A 99 -3.19 -4.56 -29.66
N LEU A 100 -3.59 -4.79 -28.40
CA LEU A 100 -4.54 -5.85 -28.07
C LEU A 100 -5.86 -5.71 -28.84
N ALA A 101 -6.37 -4.48 -28.97
CA ALA A 101 -7.63 -4.21 -29.66
C ALA A 101 -7.53 -4.35 -31.19
N GLU A 102 -6.47 -3.83 -31.79
CA GLU A 102 -6.39 -3.59 -33.24
C GLU A 102 -5.56 -4.63 -34.00
N GLU A 103 -4.59 -5.29 -33.35
CA GLU A 103 -3.61 -6.14 -34.04
C GLU A 103 -3.74 -7.63 -33.71
N THR A 104 -4.17 -7.98 -32.49
CA THR A 104 -4.08 -9.38 -32.02
C THR A 104 -5.23 -10.30 -32.47
N GLY A 105 -6.34 -9.73 -32.95
CA GLY A 105 -7.56 -10.47 -33.29
C GLY A 105 -8.30 -11.07 -32.08
N ILE A 106 -7.77 -10.96 -30.86
CA ILE A 106 -8.40 -11.44 -29.60
C ILE A 106 -9.86 -10.95 -29.45
N PRO A 107 -10.20 -9.68 -29.78
CA PRO A 107 -11.57 -9.19 -29.58
C PRO A 107 -12.64 -9.82 -30.48
N HIS A 108 -12.26 -10.60 -31.50
CA HIS A 108 -13.22 -11.12 -32.49
C HIS A 108 -13.96 -12.40 -32.06
N VAL A 109 -13.61 -13.01 -30.92
CA VAL A 109 -14.29 -14.19 -30.38
C VAL A 109 -14.74 -13.90 -28.95
N VAL A 110 -16.04 -14.09 -28.69
CA VAL A 110 -16.63 -13.90 -27.35
C VAL A 110 -16.25 -15.10 -26.46
N ASP A 111 -15.73 -14.81 -25.26
CA ASP A 111 -15.24 -15.81 -24.29
C ASP A 111 -14.41 -16.92 -24.95
N PRO A 112 -13.22 -16.61 -25.51
CA PRO A 112 -12.44 -17.56 -26.31
C PRO A 112 -11.98 -18.79 -25.52
N TRP A 113 -12.05 -18.76 -24.18
CA TRP A 113 -11.76 -19.90 -23.30
C TRP A 113 -12.99 -20.78 -23.02
N GLY A 114 -14.17 -20.41 -23.48
CA GLY A 114 -15.41 -21.16 -23.28
C GLY A 114 -15.27 -22.60 -23.77
N GLY A 115 -15.53 -23.56 -22.88
CA GLY A 115 -15.40 -24.98 -23.15
C GLY A 115 -13.99 -25.57 -22.95
N SER A 116 -12.98 -24.76 -22.60
CA SER A 116 -11.69 -25.29 -22.15
C SER A 116 -11.85 -26.05 -20.83
N TYR A 117 -11.58 -27.36 -20.84
CA TYR A 117 -11.74 -28.21 -19.65
C TYR A 117 -11.06 -27.65 -18.40
N MET A 118 -9.84 -27.12 -18.56
CA MET A 118 -9.08 -26.52 -17.47
C MET A 118 -9.71 -25.22 -16.98
N MET A 119 -10.11 -24.34 -17.90
CA MET A 119 -10.66 -23.03 -17.53
C MET A 119 -12.03 -23.17 -16.85
N GLU A 120 -12.89 -24.06 -17.34
CA GLU A 120 -14.18 -24.32 -16.71
C GLU A 120 -14.01 -24.90 -15.32
N ALA A 121 -13.18 -25.95 -15.15
CA ALA A 121 -12.92 -26.54 -13.84
C ALA A 121 -12.27 -25.55 -12.85
N LEU A 122 -11.40 -24.65 -13.33
CA LEU A 122 -10.83 -23.60 -12.49
C LEU A 122 -11.88 -22.54 -12.10
N THR A 123 -12.77 -22.18 -13.03
CA THR A 123 -13.87 -21.24 -12.80
C THR A 123 -14.85 -21.81 -11.76
N ASP A 124 -15.22 -23.08 -11.88
CA ASP A 124 -16.15 -23.74 -10.95
C ASP A 124 -15.58 -23.80 -9.53
N ARG A 125 -14.30 -24.20 -9.37
CA ARG A 125 -13.63 -24.20 -8.07
C ARG A 125 -13.57 -22.80 -7.44
N LEU A 126 -13.33 -21.75 -8.24
CA LEU A 126 -13.35 -20.38 -7.72
C LEU A 126 -14.74 -19.96 -7.26
N VAL A 127 -15.82 -20.40 -7.92
CA VAL A 127 -17.19 -20.14 -7.47
C VAL A 127 -17.44 -20.82 -6.12
N GLU A 128 -17.02 -22.07 -5.95
CA GLU A 128 -17.17 -22.83 -4.70
C GLU A 128 -16.43 -22.17 -3.53
N GLU A 129 -15.13 -21.91 -3.70
CA GLU A 129 -14.28 -21.30 -2.66
C GLU A 129 -14.75 -19.88 -2.29
N ALA A 130 -15.11 -19.06 -3.29
CA ALA A 130 -15.62 -17.72 -3.02
C ALA A 130 -16.98 -17.75 -2.32
N ARG A 131 -17.85 -18.71 -2.65
CA ARG A 131 -19.15 -18.87 -2.00
C ARG A 131 -18.98 -19.22 -0.52
N ALA A 132 -18.09 -20.14 -0.18
CA ALA A 132 -17.84 -20.51 1.21
C ALA A 132 -17.44 -19.29 2.06
N ILE A 133 -16.59 -18.41 1.53
CA ILE A 133 -16.19 -17.16 2.20
C ILE A 133 -17.38 -16.19 2.31
N ILE A 134 -18.20 -16.08 1.27
CA ILE A 134 -19.40 -15.22 1.30
C ILE A 134 -20.39 -15.70 2.36
N GLU A 135 -20.63 -17.01 2.44
CA GLU A 135 -21.52 -17.60 3.45
C GLU A 135 -21.00 -17.38 4.87
N GLU A 136 -19.69 -17.46 5.10
CA GLU A 136 -19.08 -17.10 6.37
C GLU A 136 -19.33 -15.62 6.73
N VAL A 137 -19.17 -14.71 5.76
CA VAL A 137 -19.43 -13.28 5.95
C VAL A 137 -20.91 -12.99 6.22
N GLU A 138 -21.82 -13.66 5.51
CA GLU A 138 -23.26 -13.55 5.75
C GLU A 138 -23.65 -14.08 7.13
N ALA A 139 -23.04 -15.17 7.60
CA ALA A 139 -23.24 -15.71 8.95
C ALA A 139 -22.77 -14.73 10.06
N LEU A 140 -21.77 -13.90 9.79
CA LEU A 140 -21.35 -12.80 10.67
C LEU A 140 -22.28 -11.59 10.64
N GLY A 141 -23.33 -11.62 9.81
CA GLY A 141 -24.29 -10.55 9.62
C GLY A 141 -23.85 -9.51 8.57
N GLY A 142 -23.09 -9.95 7.57
CA GLY A 142 -22.74 -9.20 6.38
C GLY A 142 -21.40 -8.46 6.47
N MET A 143 -20.93 -7.98 5.32
CA MET A 143 -19.58 -7.43 5.17
C MET A 143 -19.30 -6.20 6.05
N ALA A 144 -20.31 -5.38 6.36
CA ALA A 144 -20.14 -4.23 7.26
C ALA A 144 -19.70 -4.66 8.67
N LYS A 145 -20.30 -5.71 9.23
CA LYS A 145 -19.89 -6.28 10.52
C LYS A 145 -18.55 -6.99 10.44
N ALA A 146 -18.28 -7.72 9.35
CA ALA A 146 -17.00 -8.38 9.14
C ALA A 146 -15.84 -7.37 9.04
N VAL A 147 -16.02 -6.25 8.34
CA VAL A 147 -15.00 -5.18 8.28
C VAL A 147 -14.79 -4.55 9.66
N ALA A 148 -15.87 -4.28 10.40
CA ALA A 148 -15.78 -3.73 11.75
C ALA A 148 -15.08 -4.68 12.74
N SER A 149 -15.17 -6.00 12.54
CA SER A 149 -14.43 -6.99 13.35
C SER A 149 -12.95 -7.12 12.98
N GLY A 150 -12.50 -6.51 11.87
CA GLY A 150 -11.13 -6.58 11.38
C GLY A 150 -10.77 -7.87 10.63
N MET A 151 -11.66 -8.87 10.58
CA MET A 151 -11.38 -10.19 10.01
C MET A 151 -10.90 -10.15 8.54
N PRO A 152 -11.55 -9.39 7.61
CA PRO A 152 -11.08 -9.32 6.22
C PRO A 152 -9.68 -8.74 6.10
N LYS A 153 -9.37 -7.67 6.84
CA LYS A 153 -8.04 -7.02 6.82
C LYS A 153 -6.97 -8.00 7.29
N GLN A 154 -7.20 -8.67 8.42
CA GLN A 154 -6.27 -9.64 8.98
C GLN A 154 -5.97 -10.79 7.99
N ARG A 155 -6.98 -11.34 7.33
CA ARG A 155 -6.78 -12.42 6.33
C ARG A 155 -5.95 -11.95 5.13
N ILE A 156 -6.20 -10.72 4.64
CA ILE A 156 -5.43 -10.13 3.55
C ILE A 156 -3.96 -9.92 3.97
N GLU A 157 -3.72 -9.46 5.19
CA GLU A 157 -2.36 -9.26 5.73
C GLU A 157 -1.61 -10.58 5.90
N VAL A 158 -2.29 -11.64 6.34
CA VAL A 158 -1.71 -12.99 6.37
C VAL A 158 -1.33 -13.44 4.95
N CYS A 159 -2.20 -13.26 3.96
CA CYS A 159 -1.88 -13.57 2.56
C CYS A 159 -0.67 -12.77 2.05
N ALA A 160 -0.58 -11.48 2.40
CA ALA A 160 0.55 -10.63 2.01
C ALA A 160 1.87 -11.09 2.65
N THR A 161 1.82 -11.48 3.93
CA THR A 161 2.98 -11.95 4.70
C THR A 161 3.50 -13.29 4.15
N ARG A 162 2.60 -14.26 3.91
CA ARG A 162 2.95 -15.54 3.27
C ARG A 162 3.54 -15.34 1.87
N LYS A 163 2.96 -14.42 1.09
CA LYS A 163 3.47 -14.09 -0.24
C LYS A 163 4.88 -13.51 -0.16
N GLN A 164 5.16 -12.65 0.82
CA GLN A 164 6.50 -12.10 1.00
C GLN A 164 7.50 -13.17 1.41
N ALA A 165 7.14 -14.07 2.34
CA ALA A 165 8.00 -15.18 2.73
C ALA A 165 8.42 -16.04 1.54
N ARG A 166 7.48 -16.38 0.65
CA ARG A 166 7.74 -17.13 -0.60
C ARG A 166 8.62 -16.38 -1.60
N ILE A 167 8.54 -15.05 -1.65
CA ILE A 167 9.40 -14.24 -2.52
C ILE A 167 10.81 -14.21 -1.95
N ASP A 168 10.93 -13.97 -0.64
CA ASP A 168 12.21 -13.84 0.05
C ASP A 168 12.94 -15.19 0.13
N SER A 169 12.22 -16.31 0.21
CA SER A 169 12.78 -17.67 0.11
C SER A 169 13.15 -18.08 -1.33
N GLY A 170 12.62 -17.38 -2.34
CA GLY A 170 12.85 -17.68 -3.75
C GLY A 170 11.87 -18.68 -4.37
N ASP A 171 10.89 -19.18 -3.62
CA ASP A 171 9.84 -20.08 -4.13
C ASP A 171 8.98 -19.38 -5.20
N ASP A 172 8.64 -18.12 -4.96
CA ASP A 172 7.97 -17.26 -5.91
C ASP A 172 8.99 -16.40 -6.65
N VAL A 173 9.29 -16.81 -7.88
CA VAL A 173 10.26 -16.11 -8.73
C VAL A 173 9.73 -14.76 -9.20
N ILE A 174 10.54 -13.72 -9.01
CA ILE A 174 10.39 -12.41 -9.62
C ILE A 174 11.67 -12.12 -10.43
N VAL A 175 11.54 -12.21 -11.76
CA VAL A 175 12.65 -11.97 -12.71
C VAL A 175 13.20 -10.55 -12.54
N GLY A 176 14.53 -10.45 -12.38
CA GLY A 176 15.24 -9.19 -12.13
C GLY A 176 15.34 -8.80 -10.66
N ILE A 177 14.71 -9.56 -9.75
CA ILE A 177 14.74 -9.34 -8.30
C ILE A 177 15.44 -10.49 -7.59
N ASN A 178 14.73 -11.60 -7.35
CA ASN A 178 15.26 -12.75 -6.60
C ASN A 178 15.86 -13.83 -7.53
N LYS A 179 15.60 -13.74 -8.83
CA LYS A 179 16.20 -14.61 -9.85
C LYS A 179 16.52 -13.81 -11.10
N TYR A 180 17.65 -14.11 -11.72
CA TYR A 180 18.19 -13.34 -12.86
C TYR A 180 18.34 -11.85 -12.53
N ALA A 181 18.72 -11.54 -11.30
CA ALA A 181 19.10 -10.19 -10.91
C ALA A 181 20.28 -9.72 -11.79
N PRO A 182 20.32 -8.44 -12.19
CA PRO A 182 21.45 -7.92 -12.93
C PRO A 182 22.75 -8.12 -12.14
N ALA A 183 23.83 -8.47 -12.85
CA ALA A 183 25.14 -8.62 -12.23
C ALA A 183 25.55 -7.33 -11.52
N ALA A 184 26.26 -7.45 -10.39
CA ALA A 184 26.78 -6.31 -9.66
C ALA A 184 27.61 -5.42 -10.61
N GLY A 185 27.32 -4.12 -10.64
CA GLY A 185 27.99 -3.15 -11.49
C GLY A 185 27.45 -3.04 -12.94
N ARG A 186 26.43 -3.83 -13.32
CA ARG A 186 25.75 -3.61 -14.60
C ARG A 186 24.91 -2.33 -14.53
N GLU A 187 25.16 -1.40 -15.44
CA GLU A 187 24.30 -0.23 -15.64
C GLU A 187 22.89 -0.69 -16.01
N GLN A 188 21.92 -0.29 -15.20
CA GLN A 188 20.50 -0.43 -15.53
C GLN A 188 20.04 0.82 -16.29
N PRO A 189 19.03 0.71 -17.16
CA PRO A 189 18.43 1.88 -17.79
C PRO A 189 17.94 2.85 -16.71
N VAL A 190 18.46 4.07 -16.72
CA VAL A 190 17.98 5.12 -15.82
C VAL A 190 16.61 5.55 -16.32
N VAL A 191 15.60 5.33 -15.49
CA VAL A 191 14.24 5.83 -15.72
C VAL A 191 14.09 7.09 -14.89
N GLU A 192 14.05 8.23 -15.55
CA GLU A 192 13.82 9.52 -14.91
C GLU A 192 12.39 9.58 -14.35
N PRO A 193 12.21 9.62 -13.01
CA PRO A 193 10.88 9.69 -12.43
C PRO A 193 10.25 11.05 -12.71
N ARG A 194 8.92 11.09 -12.89
CA ARG A 194 8.20 12.36 -12.89
C ARG A 194 8.29 12.98 -11.50
N VAL A 195 9.08 14.05 -11.37
CA VAL A 195 9.20 14.83 -10.14
C VAL A 195 8.08 15.87 -10.08
N ILE A 196 7.40 15.95 -8.93
CA ILE A 196 6.42 17.00 -8.63
C ILE A 196 7.06 17.97 -7.63
N ASP A 197 7.13 19.24 -8.00
CA ASP A 197 7.44 20.31 -7.06
C ASP A 197 6.21 20.60 -6.19
N ASN A 198 6.19 20.03 -4.99
CA ASN A 198 5.09 20.20 -4.06
C ASN A 198 5.06 21.61 -3.43
N LEU A 199 6.18 22.35 -3.42
CA LEU A 199 6.23 23.70 -2.87
C LEU A 199 5.52 24.68 -3.80
N ASP A 200 5.78 24.59 -5.11
CA ASP A 200 5.09 25.42 -6.11
C ASP A 200 3.59 25.09 -6.17
N VAL A 201 3.25 23.79 -6.22
CA VAL A 201 1.84 23.36 -6.19
C VAL A 201 1.13 23.87 -4.95
N ARG A 202 1.74 23.75 -3.77
CA ARG A 202 1.17 24.26 -2.51
C ARG A 202 0.98 25.77 -2.56
N ALA A 203 1.99 26.54 -2.98
CA ALA A 203 1.91 27.99 -3.07
C ALA A 203 0.78 28.43 -4.03
N ALA A 204 0.66 27.78 -5.18
CA ALA A 204 -0.41 28.03 -6.14
C ALA A 204 -1.81 27.71 -5.57
N GLN A 205 -1.96 26.61 -4.83
CA GLN A 205 -3.23 26.25 -4.19
C GLN A 205 -3.58 27.19 -3.03
N GLU A 206 -2.60 27.61 -2.23
CA GLU A 206 -2.81 28.61 -1.17
C GLU A 206 -3.29 29.95 -1.77
N ALA A 207 -2.71 30.39 -2.88
CA ALA A 207 -3.14 31.59 -3.58
C ALA A 207 -4.59 31.47 -4.11
N LYS A 208 -4.94 30.33 -4.71
CA LYS A 208 -6.32 30.04 -5.15
C LYS A 208 -7.31 30.05 -3.99
N LEU A 209 -6.96 29.43 -2.86
CA LEU A 209 -7.81 29.40 -1.67
C LEU A 209 -7.99 30.78 -1.04
N LYS A 210 -6.93 31.60 -0.97
CA LYS A 210 -7.00 32.99 -0.50
C LYS A 210 -7.97 33.80 -1.37
N ARG A 211 -7.85 33.68 -2.69
CA ARG A 211 -8.76 34.34 -3.65
C ARG A 211 -10.20 33.85 -3.50
N LEU A 212 -10.41 32.53 -3.48
CA LEU A 212 -11.73 31.92 -3.31
C LEU A 212 -12.46 32.44 -2.07
N ARG A 213 -11.76 32.51 -0.93
CA ARG A 213 -12.31 32.99 0.33
C ARG A 213 -12.60 34.50 0.33
N ALA A 214 -11.81 35.28 -0.41
CA ALA A 214 -12.02 36.72 -0.52
C ALA A 214 -13.21 37.09 -1.44
N GLU A 215 -13.49 36.28 -2.47
CA GLU A 215 -14.50 36.58 -3.50
C GLU A 215 -15.88 35.96 -3.24
N ARG A 216 -15.98 34.96 -2.35
CA ARG A 216 -17.24 34.24 -2.12
C ARG A 216 -18.20 35.00 -1.20
N ASP A 217 -19.50 34.73 -1.35
CA ASP A 217 -20.52 35.16 -0.39
C ASP A 217 -20.49 34.25 0.85
N GLU A 218 -19.89 34.76 1.92
CA GLU A 218 -19.73 34.03 3.17
C GLU A 218 -21.08 33.70 3.85
N ALA A 219 -22.10 34.55 3.72
CA ALA A 219 -23.40 34.30 4.34
C ALA A 219 -24.12 33.14 3.64
N THR A 220 -24.10 33.13 2.31
CA THR A 220 -24.65 32.03 1.50
C THR A 220 -23.91 30.72 1.78
N LEU A 221 -22.58 30.77 1.90
CA LEU A 221 -21.78 29.59 2.25
C LEU A 221 -22.17 29.01 3.61
N GLN A 222 -22.16 29.84 4.67
CA GLN A 222 -22.42 29.36 6.02
C GLN A 222 -23.82 28.78 6.15
N LYS A 223 -24.80 29.36 5.45
CA LYS A 223 -26.15 28.79 5.35
C LYS A 223 -26.14 27.38 4.71
N ALA A 224 -25.41 27.20 3.62
CA ALA A 224 -25.31 25.90 2.94
C ALA A 224 -24.59 24.84 3.79
N LEU A 225 -23.49 25.20 4.44
CA LEU A 225 -22.75 24.29 5.33
C LEU A 225 -23.57 23.93 6.58
N ALA A 226 -24.31 24.88 7.15
CA ALA A 226 -25.20 24.62 8.28
C ALA A 226 -26.32 23.65 7.90
N ALA A 227 -26.93 23.83 6.73
CA ALA A 227 -27.95 22.90 6.22
C ALA A 227 -27.38 21.48 6.02
N LEU A 228 -26.17 21.37 5.46
CA LEU A 228 -25.48 20.09 5.30
C LEU A 228 -25.20 19.42 6.65
N SER A 229 -24.70 20.16 7.63
CA SER A 229 -24.43 19.63 8.98
C SER A 229 -25.71 19.21 9.70
N ALA A 230 -26.80 19.99 9.59
CA ALA A 230 -28.09 19.65 10.19
C ALA A 230 -28.70 18.38 9.58
N ALA A 231 -28.60 18.21 8.26
CA ALA A 231 -29.02 17.00 7.58
C ALA A 231 -28.18 15.78 7.99
N ALA A 232 -26.86 15.97 8.20
CA ALA A 232 -25.98 14.90 8.68
C ALA A 232 -26.31 14.41 10.10
N ALA A 233 -26.84 15.29 10.96
CA ALA A 233 -27.25 14.95 12.33
C ALA A 233 -28.59 14.19 12.38
N THR A 234 -29.51 14.52 11.48
CA THR A 234 -30.90 14.02 11.50
C THR A 234 -31.15 12.91 10.49
N TYR A 235 -30.26 12.75 9.50
CA TYR A 235 -30.46 11.95 8.29
C TYR A 235 -31.71 12.37 7.49
N ASP A 236 -32.18 13.61 7.67
CA ASP A 236 -33.26 14.19 6.86
C ASP A 236 -32.69 14.95 5.66
N GLY A 237 -33.17 14.61 4.46
CA GLY A 237 -32.70 15.16 3.18
C GLY A 237 -31.55 14.39 2.51
N ASN A 238 -31.08 14.92 1.38
CA ASN A 238 -30.02 14.29 0.57
C ASN A 238 -28.70 15.05 0.70
N LEU A 239 -27.70 14.42 1.33
CA LEU A 239 -26.40 15.06 1.59
C LEU A 239 -25.64 15.45 0.32
N LEU A 240 -25.78 14.69 -0.77
CA LEU A 240 -25.13 15.05 -2.04
C LEU A 240 -25.76 16.31 -2.64
N ALA A 241 -27.08 16.44 -2.60
CA ALA A 241 -27.77 17.65 -3.07
C ALA A 241 -27.31 18.89 -2.26
N LEU A 242 -27.22 18.76 -0.94
CA LEU A 242 -26.75 19.83 -0.07
C LEU A 242 -25.25 20.15 -0.27
N ALA A 243 -24.43 19.14 -0.55
CA ALA A 243 -23.02 19.34 -0.88
C ALA A 243 -22.85 20.06 -2.23
N ILE A 244 -23.72 19.81 -3.22
CA ILE A 244 -23.77 20.57 -4.48
C ILE A 244 -24.10 22.03 -4.20
N ASP A 245 -25.05 22.30 -3.30
CA ASP A 245 -25.40 23.67 -2.92
C ASP A 245 -24.23 24.37 -2.21
N ALA A 246 -23.54 23.70 -1.30
CA ALA A 246 -22.33 24.19 -0.65
C ALA A 246 -21.20 24.47 -1.67
N ALA A 247 -20.93 23.53 -2.59
CA ALA A 247 -19.94 23.72 -3.66
C ALA A 247 -20.31 24.88 -4.59
N ARG A 248 -21.61 25.06 -4.90
CA ARG A 248 -22.09 26.22 -5.67
C ARG A 248 -21.84 27.53 -4.92
N ALA A 249 -22.00 27.52 -3.59
CA ALA A 249 -21.63 28.60 -2.69
C ALA A 249 -20.11 28.73 -2.45
N ARG A 250 -19.27 28.02 -3.22
CA ARG A 250 -17.80 28.09 -3.16
C ARG A 250 -17.21 27.58 -1.84
N ALA A 251 -17.89 26.62 -1.22
CA ALA A 251 -17.29 25.79 -0.18
C ALA A 251 -16.09 25.02 -0.75
N THR A 252 -15.05 24.89 0.07
CA THR A 252 -13.93 23.99 -0.20
C THR A 252 -14.29 22.56 0.16
N VAL A 253 -13.52 21.59 -0.35
CA VAL A 253 -13.63 20.18 0.06
C VAL A 253 -13.48 20.04 1.58
N GLY A 254 -12.51 20.74 2.18
CA GLY A 254 -12.31 20.74 3.63
C GLY A 254 -13.54 21.21 4.40
N GLU A 255 -14.13 22.34 4.03
CA GLU A 255 -15.31 22.89 4.72
C GLU A 255 -16.54 21.98 4.62
N ILE A 256 -16.74 21.32 3.48
CA ILE A 256 -17.81 20.32 3.29
C ILE A 256 -17.57 19.11 4.20
N SER A 257 -16.34 18.59 4.20
CA SER A 257 -15.96 17.46 5.06
C SER A 257 -16.10 17.79 6.55
N ASP A 258 -15.61 18.96 6.98
CA ASP A 258 -15.68 19.42 8.36
C ASP A 258 -17.13 19.61 8.83
N ALA A 259 -18.03 20.05 7.96
CA ALA A 259 -19.45 20.18 8.28
C ALA A 259 -20.11 18.83 8.60
N LEU A 260 -19.68 17.76 7.93
CA LEU A 260 -20.12 16.39 8.20
C LEU A 260 -19.41 15.81 9.43
N GLU A 261 -18.10 16.05 9.55
CA GLU A 261 -17.27 15.59 10.66
C GLU A 261 -17.80 16.05 12.02
N ARG A 262 -18.36 17.26 12.12
CA ARG A 262 -18.97 17.75 13.37
C ARG A 262 -20.06 16.83 13.93
N GLN A 263 -20.72 16.06 13.09
CA GLN A 263 -21.79 15.14 13.51
C GLN A 263 -21.30 13.70 13.66
N TRP A 264 -20.27 13.28 12.92
CA TRP A 264 -19.87 11.87 12.82
C TRP A 264 -18.50 11.56 13.43
N GLY A 265 -17.66 12.58 13.64
CA GLY A 265 -16.27 12.42 14.02
C GLY A 265 -15.39 11.85 12.89
N ARG A 266 -14.18 11.42 13.24
CA ARG A 266 -13.25 10.73 12.35
C ARG A 266 -13.09 9.27 12.80
N TYR A 267 -13.03 8.37 11.84
CA TYR A 267 -12.73 6.97 12.12
C TYR A 267 -11.25 6.79 12.49
N THR A 268 -11.00 6.08 13.59
CA THR A 268 -9.66 5.65 14.00
C THR A 268 -9.58 4.12 13.88
N PRO A 269 -8.74 3.58 12.99
CA PRO A 269 -8.60 2.13 12.86
C PRO A 269 -7.92 1.53 14.09
N SER A 270 -8.43 0.39 14.56
CA SER A 270 -7.70 -0.48 15.48
C SER A 270 -6.81 -1.43 14.67
N HIS A 271 -5.53 -1.50 15.03
CA HIS A 271 -4.56 -2.36 14.36
C HIS A 271 -4.11 -3.49 15.29
N THR A 272 -4.11 -4.71 14.76
CA THR A 272 -3.54 -5.89 15.40
C THR A 272 -2.54 -6.51 14.44
N VAL A 273 -1.29 -6.65 14.87
CA VAL A 273 -0.24 -7.28 14.07
C VAL A 273 -0.33 -8.79 14.26
N GLY A 274 -0.47 -9.53 13.16
CA GLY A 274 -0.36 -11.00 13.19
C GLY A 274 1.10 -11.44 13.34
N SER A 275 1.35 -12.57 14.01
CA SER A 275 2.65 -13.22 14.08
C SER A 275 2.60 -14.65 13.54
N GLY A 276 3.77 -15.20 13.20
CA GLY A 276 4.01 -16.58 12.77
C GLY A 276 3.75 -16.87 11.29
N ALA A 277 3.07 -15.98 10.58
CA ALA A 277 2.74 -16.20 9.16
C ALA A 277 3.96 -16.11 8.24
N TYR A 278 4.97 -15.32 8.59
CA TYR A 278 6.17 -15.15 7.76
C TYR A 278 7.05 -16.40 7.85
N LEU A 279 7.43 -16.80 9.06
CA LEU A 279 8.23 -18.02 9.26
C LEU A 279 7.52 -19.28 8.80
N GLY A 280 6.20 -19.35 9.02
CA GLY A 280 5.39 -20.51 8.64
C GLY A 280 5.40 -20.82 7.14
N ASP A 281 5.71 -19.85 6.27
CA ASP A 281 5.80 -20.01 4.82
C ASP A 281 7.18 -19.70 4.22
N PHE A 282 8.20 -19.49 5.05
CA PHE A 282 9.58 -19.40 4.61
C PHE A 282 10.14 -20.82 4.44
N ARG A 283 10.60 -21.18 3.24
CA ARG A 283 11.01 -22.57 2.90
C ARG A 283 12.50 -22.75 2.61
N SER A 284 13.30 -21.68 2.68
CA SER A 284 14.75 -21.79 2.41
C SER A 284 15.48 -22.47 3.57
N ASP A 285 16.41 -23.35 3.22
CA ASP A 285 17.28 -24.14 4.10
C ASP A 285 18.65 -23.49 4.33
N GLY A 286 18.85 -22.25 3.87
CA GLY A 286 20.14 -21.57 3.84
C GLY A 286 20.65 -21.02 5.18
N GLY A 287 19.99 -21.32 6.31
CA GLY A 287 20.39 -20.86 7.65
C GLY A 287 20.21 -19.36 7.91
N GLU A 288 19.66 -18.60 6.96
CA GLU A 288 19.57 -17.13 7.05
C GLU A 288 18.61 -16.68 8.15
N ILE A 289 17.50 -17.39 8.33
CA ILE A 289 16.53 -17.09 9.38
C ILE A 289 17.15 -17.38 10.74
N GLU A 290 17.76 -18.54 10.90
CA GLU A 290 18.43 -18.96 12.13
C GLU A 290 19.54 -17.98 12.51
N ALA A 291 20.35 -17.55 11.54
CA ALA A 291 21.37 -16.53 11.75
C ALA A 291 20.78 -15.17 12.16
N THR A 292 19.65 -14.76 11.57
CA THR A 292 19.00 -13.49 11.89
C THR A 292 18.40 -13.51 13.29
N VAL A 293 17.73 -14.61 13.66
CA VAL A 293 17.18 -14.81 15.01
C VAL A 293 18.31 -14.84 16.05
N ALA A 294 19.39 -15.56 15.77
CA ALA A 294 20.56 -15.60 16.65
C ALA A 294 21.17 -14.20 16.87
N MET A 295 21.26 -13.36 15.82
CA MET A 295 21.71 -11.97 15.97
C MET A 295 20.81 -11.15 16.91
N ALA A 296 19.49 -11.32 16.84
CA ALA A 296 18.55 -10.63 17.74
C ALA A 296 18.66 -11.14 19.19
N GLU A 297 18.87 -12.45 19.38
CA GLU A 297 19.10 -13.04 20.70
C GLU A 297 20.42 -12.58 21.32
N GLU A 298 21.50 -12.51 20.54
CA GLU A 298 22.80 -11.98 20.97
C GLU A 298 22.73 -10.49 21.33
N PHE A 299 21.98 -9.70 20.56
CA PHE A 299 21.70 -8.30 20.90
C PHE A 299 20.98 -8.23 22.25
N ALA A 300 19.95 -9.05 22.47
CA ALA A 300 19.22 -9.08 23.72
C ALA A 300 20.08 -9.52 24.92
N ALA A 301 20.99 -10.47 24.71
CA ALA A 301 21.92 -10.92 25.73
C ALA A 301 22.92 -9.84 26.14
N ARG A 302 23.35 -8.99 25.20
CA ARG A 302 24.30 -7.88 25.45
C ARG A 302 23.63 -6.66 26.07
N HIS A 303 22.49 -6.25 25.53
CA HIS A 303 21.82 -4.98 25.87
C HIS A 303 20.66 -5.13 26.86
N GLY A 304 20.38 -6.37 27.31
CA GLY A 304 19.36 -6.67 28.32
C GLY A 304 17.92 -6.61 27.82
N ARG A 305 17.69 -6.30 26.55
CA ARG A 305 16.37 -6.26 25.89
C ARG A 305 16.49 -6.49 24.39
N ARG A 306 15.41 -6.96 23.76
CA ARG A 306 15.36 -7.19 22.31
C ARG A 306 15.56 -5.89 21.52
N PRO A 307 16.04 -5.97 20.27
CA PRO A 307 16.04 -4.82 19.39
C PRO A 307 14.58 -4.36 19.18
N ARG A 308 14.32 -3.09 19.45
CA ARG A 308 12.97 -2.52 19.49
C ARG A 308 12.77 -1.51 18.37
N ILE A 309 11.77 -1.73 17.53
CA ILE A 309 11.49 -0.92 16.34
C ILE A 309 10.07 -0.33 16.38
N LEU A 310 9.95 0.98 16.13
CA LEU A 310 8.68 1.61 15.76
C LEU A 310 8.55 1.63 14.24
N VAL A 311 7.63 0.84 13.68
CA VAL A 311 7.26 0.91 12.27
C VAL A 311 6.23 2.02 12.09
N ALA A 312 6.64 3.12 11.45
CA ALA A 312 5.87 4.35 11.39
C ALA A 312 5.36 4.68 9.97
N LYS A 313 4.16 5.27 9.94
CA LYS A 313 3.57 5.94 8.77
C LYS A 313 3.43 7.43 9.11
N MET A 314 3.84 8.30 8.18
CA MET A 314 3.74 9.75 8.38
C MET A 314 2.96 10.43 7.26
N GLY A 315 2.26 11.51 7.61
CA GLY A 315 1.43 12.23 6.66
C GLY A 315 0.24 11.39 6.19
N GLN A 316 -0.40 11.78 5.08
CA GLN A 316 -1.64 11.14 4.61
C GLN A 316 -1.42 9.81 3.86
N ASP A 317 -0.24 9.19 4.00
CA ASP A 317 0.10 7.94 3.32
C ASP A 317 -0.60 6.73 3.97
N GLY A 318 -1.64 6.22 3.30
CA GLY A 318 -2.40 5.06 3.73
C GLY A 318 -1.84 3.70 3.28
N HIS A 319 -0.69 3.66 2.59
CA HIS A 319 -0.13 2.37 2.17
C HIS A 319 0.52 1.66 3.35
N ASP A 320 -0.09 0.57 3.83
CA ASP A 320 0.35 -0.13 5.04
C ASP A 320 0.81 -1.57 4.81
N ARG A 321 0.64 -2.12 3.60
CA ARG A 321 1.07 -3.49 3.30
C ARG A 321 2.53 -3.74 3.67
N GLY A 322 3.44 -2.87 3.20
CA GLY A 322 4.87 -3.03 3.47
C GLY A 322 5.19 -2.92 4.96
N ALA A 323 4.59 -1.93 5.63
CA ALA A 323 4.73 -1.72 7.06
C ALA A 323 4.24 -2.93 7.87
N ASN A 324 3.06 -3.46 7.57
CA ASN A 324 2.46 -4.58 8.31
C ASN A 324 3.21 -5.89 8.08
N VAL A 325 3.70 -6.14 6.86
CA VAL A 325 4.54 -7.31 6.56
C VAL A 325 5.90 -7.21 7.27
N ILE A 326 6.54 -6.04 7.27
CA ILE A 326 7.78 -5.80 8.02
C ILE A 326 7.53 -6.01 9.52
N ALA A 327 6.46 -5.43 10.07
CA ALA A 327 6.14 -5.57 11.48
C ALA A 327 5.92 -7.04 11.89
N SER A 328 5.14 -7.79 11.12
CA SER A 328 4.89 -9.21 11.36
C SER A 328 6.17 -10.03 11.27
N ALA A 329 6.97 -9.83 10.22
CA ALA A 329 8.19 -10.59 9.99
C ALA A 329 9.32 -10.23 10.97
N PHE A 330 9.45 -8.97 11.39
CA PHE A 330 10.45 -8.58 12.38
C PHE A 330 10.11 -9.13 13.76
N ALA A 331 8.82 -9.16 14.13
CA ALA A 331 8.38 -9.82 15.36
C ALA A 331 8.72 -11.31 15.35
N ASP A 332 8.50 -11.98 14.21
CA ASP A 332 8.91 -13.36 13.98
C ASP A 332 10.44 -13.55 14.09
N LEU A 333 11.24 -12.55 13.70
CA LEU A 333 12.70 -12.57 13.73
C LEU A 333 13.32 -12.13 15.07
N GLY A 334 12.51 -11.90 16.12
CA GLY A 334 12.99 -11.62 17.47
C GLY A 334 13.08 -10.13 17.86
N PHE A 335 12.53 -9.23 17.06
CA PHE A 335 12.37 -7.82 17.44
C PHE A 335 11.14 -7.62 18.35
N ASP A 336 11.22 -6.62 19.21
CA ASP A 336 10.02 -6.02 19.81
C ASP A 336 9.52 -4.92 18.85
N VAL A 337 8.28 -5.07 18.37
CA VAL A 337 7.76 -4.23 17.28
C VAL A 337 6.55 -3.43 17.76
N ASP A 338 6.67 -2.11 17.68
CA ASP A 338 5.56 -1.18 17.80
C ASP A 338 5.12 -0.73 16.41
N VAL A 339 3.80 -0.65 16.17
CA VAL A 339 3.24 -0.14 14.92
C VAL A 339 2.57 1.19 15.19
N GLY A 340 3.07 2.23 14.55
CA GLY A 340 2.50 3.58 14.63
C GLY A 340 1.14 3.66 13.94
N PRO A 341 0.24 4.55 14.40
CA PRO A 341 -1.03 4.76 13.73
C PRO A 341 -0.83 5.36 12.34
N LEU A 342 -1.81 5.18 11.47
CA LEU A 342 -1.88 5.92 10.21
C LEU A 342 -2.04 7.42 10.48
N PHE A 343 -1.54 8.23 9.54
CA PHE A 343 -1.76 9.68 9.52
C PHE A 343 -1.05 10.50 10.59
N ALA A 344 -0.08 9.91 11.28
CA ALA A 344 0.73 10.61 12.26
C ALA A 344 1.60 11.71 11.63
N THR A 345 1.79 12.78 12.38
CA THR A 345 2.78 13.82 12.10
C THR A 345 4.18 13.38 12.56
N PRO A 346 5.26 14.01 12.05
CA PRO A 346 6.61 13.73 12.54
C PRO A 346 6.76 13.93 14.06
N ALA A 347 6.08 14.92 14.63
CA ALA A 347 6.11 15.18 16.07
C ALA A 347 5.43 14.08 16.89
N GLU A 348 4.28 13.57 16.43
CA GLU A 348 3.58 12.46 17.08
C GLU A 348 4.38 11.15 16.99
N VAL A 349 5.04 10.89 15.85
CA VAL A 349 5.94 9.72 15.71
C VAL A 349 7.15 9.85 16.64
N ALA A 350 7.75 11.04 16.73
CA ALA A 350 8.86 11.28 17.64
C ALA A 350 8.46 11.06 19.11
N LEU A 351 7.30 11.58 19.51
CA LEU A 351 6.75 11.36 20.86
C LEU A 351 6.52 9.87 21.14
N GLN A 352 5.91 9.14 20.19
CA GLN A 352 5.70 7.71 20.34
C GLN A 352 7.03 6.94 20.46
N ALA A 353 8.06 7.34 19.70
CA ALA A 353 9.38 6.72 19.76
C ALA A 353 10.04 6.93 21.13
N VAL A 354 9.92 8.13 21.70
CA VAL A 354 10.40 8.45 23.06
C VAL A 354 9.66 7.64 24.11
N ASP A 355 8.32 7.66 24.08
CA ASP A 355 7.47 6.98 25.07
C ASP A 355 7.70 5.46 25.08
N ALA A 356 7.96 4.88 23.89
CA ALA A 356 8.25 3.46 23.75
C ALA A 356 9.73 3.10 23.94
N ASP A 357 10.63 4.07 24.10
CA ASP A 357 12.09 3.87 24.23
C ASP A 357 12.61 2.90 23.16
N VAL A 358 12.34 3.24 21.89
CA VAL A 358 12.70 2.41 20.74
C VAL A 358 14.15 2.64 20.35
N HIS A 359 14.82 1.58 19.88
CA HIS A 359 16.18 1.71 19.34
C HIS A 359 16.16 2.30 17.93
N VAL A 360 15.09 2.03 17.17
CA VAL A 360 14.98 2.44 15.77
C VAL A 360 13.55 2.85 15.42
N VAL A 361 13.42 3.92 14.64
CA VAL A 361 12.19 4.30 13.95
C VAL A 361 12.32 3.92 12.47
N GLY A 362 11.54 2.92 12.06
CA GLY A 362 11.44 2.46 10.69
C GLY A 362 10.29 3.13 9.95
N VAL A 363 10.59 4.13 9.12
CA VAL A 363 9.57 4.90 8.40
C VAL A 363 9.27 4.24 7.05
N SER A 364 8.02 3.82 6.85
CA SER A 364 7.53 3.33 5.56
C SER A 364 6.88 4.46 4.76
N SER A 365 7.53 4.93 3.69
CA SER A 365 7.07 6.04 2.84
C SER A 365 6.83 5.59 1.40
N GLN A 366 5.59 5.72 0.93
CA GLN A 366 5.17 5.33 -0.42
C GLN A 366 4.41 6.44 -1.15
N ALA A 367 4.21 7.60 -0.50
CA ALA A 367 3.48 8.75 -1.05
C ALA A 367 4.38 9.97 -1.35
N ALA A 368 5.68 9.75 -1.61
CA ALA A 368 6.66 10.79 -1.96
C ALA A 368 6.85 11.94 -0.93
N GLY A 369 6.43 11.75 0.32
CA GLY A 369 6.58 12.75 1.39
C GLY A 369 7.94 12.73 2.08
N HIS A 370 8.82 11.78 1.75
CA HIS A 370 10.07 11.50 2.45
C HIS A 370 11.04 12.69 2.50
N ARG A 371 11.11 13.50 1.42
CA ARG A 371 11.98 14.70 1.38
C ARG A 371 11.60 15.78 2.40
N THR A 372 10.37 15.77 2.90
CA THR A 372 9.88 16.75 3.88
C THR A 372 9.70 16.13 5.26
N LEU A 373 9.11 14.93 5.33
CA LEU A 373 8.69 14.31 6.58
C LEU A 373 9.86 13.67 7.34
N LEU A 374 10.84 13.06 6.65
CA LEU A 374 11.99 12.45 7.33
C LEU A 374 12.92 13.48 8.00
N PRO A 375 13.32 14.57 7.33
CA PRO A 375 14.09 15.63 8.00
C PRO A 375 13.34 16.25 9.18
N ALA A 376 12.01 16.42 9.05
CA ALA A 376 11.18 16.91 10.14
C ALA A 376 11.16 15.93 11.33
N LEU A 377 11.03 14.62 11.09
CA LEU A 377 11.06 13.61 12.14
C LEU A 377 12.40 13.63 12.90
N ILE A 378 13.52 13.66 12.19
CA ILE A 378 14.85 13.65 12.80
C ILE A 378 15.04 14.90 13.68
N LYS A 379 14.55 16.06 13.21
CA LYS A 379 14.55 17.29 14.01
C LYS A 379 13.70 17.15 15.27
N GLU A 380 12.50 16.57 15.18
CA GLU A 380 11.61 16.36 16.33
C GLU A 380 12.19 15.35 17.33
N LEU A 381 12.81 14.26 16.87
CA LEU A 381 13.52 13.30 17.72
C LEU A 381 14.65 13.98 18.49
N SER A 382 15.49 14.74 17.80
CA SER A 382 16.58 15.51 18.42
C SER A 382 16.07 16.54 19.43
N ALA A 383 15.00 17.27 19.10
CA ALA A 383 14.39 18.25 19.99
C ALA A 383 13.84 17.63 21.29
N GLN A 384 13.44 16.35 21.24
CA GLN A 384 12.95 15.59 22.40
C GLN A 384 14.04 14.77 23.09
N GLY A 385 15.31 14.87 22.66
CA GLY A 385 16.42 14.10 23.23
C GLY A 385 16.36 12.60 22.92
N CYS A 386 15.64 12.20 21.87
CA CYS A 386 15.57 10.82 21.42
C CYS A 386 16.75 10.50 20.49
N GLU A 387 17.58 9.52 20.86
CA GLU A 387 18.71 9.06 20.05
C GLU A 387 18.35 7.87 19.15
N ALA A 388 17.06 7.57 18.98
CA ALA A 388 16.60 6.47 18.15
C ALA A 388 17.11 6.62 16.71
N MET A 389 17.70 5.54 16.18
CA MET A 389 18.16 5.49 14.80
C MET A 389 16.96 5.60 13.84
N VAL A 390 17.10 6.36 12.76
CA VAL A 390 16.04 6.46 11.73
C VAL A 390 16.44 5.68 10.49
N VAL A 391 15.58 4.77 10.06
CA VAL A 391 15.69 4.07 8.76
C VAL A 391 14.44 4.33 7.92
N ALA A 392 14.60 4.32 6.60
CA ALA A 392 13.51 4.56 5.67
C ALA A 392 13.29 3.37 4.75
N GLY A 393 12.05 3.12 4.35
CA GLY A 393 11.74 2.16 3.30
C GLY A 393 10.50 2.53 2.51
N GLY A 394 10.28 1.84 1.40
CA GLY A 394 9.16 2.09 0.48
C GLY A 394 9.61 2.57 -0.89
N VAL A 395 8.78 3.39 -1.54
CA VAL A 395 9.06 3.89 -2.91
C VAL A 395 9.83 5.21 -2.78
N ILE A 396 11.15 5.08 -2.65
CA ILE A 396 12.09 6.21 -2.55
C ILE A 396 13.03 6.14 -3.75
N PRO A 397 13.03 7.17 -4.64
CA PRO A 397 13.97 7.23 -5.77
C PRO A 397 15.42 7.22 -5.29
N GLN A 398 16.31 6.50 -5.98
CA GLN A 398 17.73 6.39 -5.60
C GLN A 398 18.45 7.74 -5.52
N GLN A 399 18.08 8.69 -6.38
CA GLN A 399 18.61 10.06 -6.37
C GLN A 399 18.36 10.81 -5.05
N ASP A 400 17.40 10.36 -4.23
CA ASP A 400 17.05 11.00 -2.96
C ASP A 400 17.86 10.43 -1.78
N TYR A 401 18.57 9.31 -1.98
CA TYR A 401 19.23 8.60 -0.88
C TYR A 401 20.31 9.46 -0.23
N GLY A 402 21.12 10.17 -1.03
CA GLY A 402 22.15 11.08 -0.52
C GLY A 402 21.57 12.15 0.40
N LEU A 403 20.48 12.80 -0.03
CA LEU A 403 19.78 13.82 0.74
C LEU A 403 19.18 13.25 2.05
N LEU A 404 18.68 12.01 2.02
CA LEU A 404 18.16 11.36 3.23
C LEU A 404 19.28 11.01 4.21
N HIS A 405 20.43 10.54 3.73
CA HIS A 405 21.60 10.28 4.58
C HIS A 405 22.14 11.57 5.21
N GLU A 406 22.25 12.65 4.43
CA GLU A 406 22.63 13.97 4.93
C GLU A 406 21.65 14.50 5.99
N ALA A 407 20.37 14.17 5.87
CA ALA A 407 19.35 14.53 6.85
C ALA A 407 19.42 13.69 8.14
N GLY A 408 20.19 12.59 8.17
CA GLY A 408 20.37 11.72 9.34
C GLY A 408 19.69 10.34 9.23
N VAL A 409 19.19 9.94 8.06
CA VAL A 409 18.68 8.58 7.85
C VAL A 409 19.86 7.62 7.73
N LYS A 410 19.90 6.57 8.56
CA LYS A 410 21.01 5.61 8.57
C LYS A 410 21.01 4.73 7.31
N SER A 411 19.86 4.12 7.01
CA SER A 411 19.71 3.09 5.98
C SER A 411 18.40 3.27 5.22
N VAL A 412 18.42 3.02 3.90
CA VAL A 412 17.23 3.11 3.03
C VAL A 412 16.95 1.77 2.34
N PHE A 413 15.75 1.22 2.56
CA PHE A 413 15.30 -0.08 2.07
C PHE A 413 14.25 0.07 0.95
N GLY A 414 14.68 -0.05 -0.30
CA GLY A 414 13.82 0.11 -1.48
C GLY A 414 12.95 -1.12 -1.79
N PRO A 415 12.13 -1.06 -2.86
CA PRO A 415 11.35 -2.21 -3.31
C PRO A 415 12.24 -3.41 -3.62
N GLY A 416 11.84 -4.61 -3.20
CA GLY A 416 12.60 -5.85 -3.41
C GLY A 416 13.63 -6.18 -2.33
N THR A 417 13.79 -5.34 -1.30
CA THR A 417 14.56 -5.69 -0.10
C THR A 417 14.00 -6.94 0.57
N ARG A 418 14.86 -7.93 0.82
CA ARG A 418 14.54 -9.14 1.59
C ARG A 418 14.52 -8.80 3.08
N ILE A 419 13.51 -9.28 3.80
CA ILE A 419 13.29 -8.94 5.21
C ILE A 419 14.44 -9.41 6.13
N PRO A 420 14.94 -10.65 6.02
CA PRO A 420 16.04 -11.10 6.88
C PRO A 420 17.33 -10.29 6.63
N ALA A 421 17.56 -9.84 5.40
CA ALA A 421 18.69 -8.97 5.09
C ALA A 421 18.53 -7.59 5.76
N ALA A 422 17.35 -6.98 5.69
CA ALA A 422 17.07 -5.70 6.35
C ALA A 422 17.21 -5.80 7.87
N ALA A 423 16.67 -6.86 8.48
CA ALA A 423 16.77 -7.12 9.92
C ALA A 423 18.24 -7.21 10.37
N ARG A 424 19.07 -7.97 9.66
CA ARG A 424 20.52 -8.10 9.97
C ARG A 424 21.27 -6.78 9.80
N THR A 425 20.98 -6.00 8.75
CA THR A 425 21.54 -4.66 8.57
C THR A 425 21.19 -3.76 9.74
N ILE A 426 19.92 -3.72 10.16
CA ILE A 426 19.47 -2.89 11.29
C ILE A 426 20.15 -3.32 12.59
N ILE A 427 20.23 -4.61 12.90
CA ILE A 427 20.93 -5.08 14.11
C ILE A 427 22.42 -4.69 14.06
N GLY A 428 23.08 -4.87 12.92
CA GLY A 428 24.47 -4.45 12.75
C GLY A 428 24.69 -2.95 12.93
N ASP A 429 23.80 -2.13 12.36
CA ASP A 429 23.83 -0.66 12.52
C ASP A 429 23.62 -0.24 13.98
N LEU A 430 22.72 -0.91 14.70
CA LEU A 430 22.47 -0.67 16.13
C LEU A 430 23.68 -1.03 16.99
N GLU A 431 24.28 -2.20 16.78
CA GLU A 431 25.47 -2.64 17.53
C GLU A 431 26.65 -1.68 17.33
N ALA A 432 26.83 -1.17 16.10
CA ALA A 432 27.86 -0.16 15.81
C ALA A 432 27.59 1.16 16.56
N ALA A 433 26.35 1.65 16.54
CA ALA A 433 25.99 2.90 17.21
C ALA A 433 26.14 2.82 18.74
N LEU A 434 25.70 1.71 19.36
CA LEU A 434 25.80 1.52 20.80
C LEU A 434 27.25 1.31 21.26
N SER A 435 28.08 0.62 20.47
CA SER A 435 29.50 0.45 20.78
C SER A 435 30.28 1.77 20.74
N GLU A 436 29.94 2.68 19.83
CA GLU A 436 30.54 4.02 19.76
C GLU A 436 30.14 4.89 20.97
N GLY A 437 28.88 4.79 21.42
CA GLY A 437 28.38 5.45 22.62
C GLY A 437 29.08 4.99 23.90
N ASP A 438 29.25 3.67 24.06
CA ASP A 438 29.96 3.09 25.21
C ASP A 438 31.44 3.51 25.25
N ALA A 439 32.09 3.59 24.09
CA ALA A 439 33.48 4.04 23.99
C ALA A 439 33.64 5.54 24.34
N GLN A 440 32.68 6.39 23.96
CA GLN A 440 32.67 7.80 24.35
C GLN A 440 32.35 7.99 25.85
N ALA A 441 31.43 7.21 26.41
CA ALA A 441 31.11 7.24 27.83
C ALA A 441 32.26 6.72 28.72
N ALA A 442 33.08 5.79 28.23
CA ALA A 442 34.24 5.27 28.96
C ALA A 442 35.50 6.17 28.86
N SER A 443 35.49 7.18 27.98
CA SER A 443 36.64 8.08 27.73
C SER A 443 36.44 9.53 28.21
N GLY A 444 35.23 9.90 28.64
CA GLY A 444 34.92 11.16 29.33
C GLY A 444 34.79 10.96 30.84
#